data_AF-A0A3A4UPK2-F1
#
_entry.id   AF-A0A3A4UPK2-F1
#
_cell.length_a   1.000
_cell.length_b   1.000
_cell.length_c   1.000
_cell.angle_alpha   90.00
_cell.angle_beta   90.00
_cell.angle_gamma   90.00
#
_symmetry.space_group_name_H-M   'P 1'
#
loop_
_entity.id
_entity.type
_entity.pdbx_description
1 polymer ?
#
loop_
_entity_poly.entity_id
_entity_poly.type
_entity_poly.pdbx_seq_one_letter_code
_entity_poly.pdbx_strand_id
1 'polypeptide(L)'
;MKSVRTRGREFTGVVTETKMQLTATVEWPRRKYVSKYERYATAKTRVKAHNPPEINAAAGDVVKLVECRPISKTKHFMIVEKVGHERLFVAKQELMEESKKKQKKAEETEDESS
;
A
#
# COMPACT_ATOMS: atom_id res chain seq x y z
N MET A 1 -14.80 -4.85 -25.51
CA MET A 1 -14.15 -4.64 -24.19
C MET A 1 -14.62 -3.30 -23.61
N LYS A 2 -15.18 -3.23 -22.39
CA LYS A 2 -15.50 -1.93 -21.77
C LYS A 2 -14.21 -1.33 -21.19
N SER A 3 -13.68 -0.30 -21.81
CA SER A 3 -12.57 0.51 -21.27
C SER A 3 -12.96 1.01 -19.87
N VAL A 4 -12.20 0.62 -18.84
CA VAL A 4 -12.36 1.11 -17.48
C VAL A 4 -11.46 2.32 -17.32
N ARG A 5 -12.07 3.51 -17.25
CA ARG A 5 -11.34 4.73 -16.89
C ARG A 5 -11.14 4.75 -15.38
N THR A 6 -9.91 5.01 -14.96
CA THR A 6 -9.54 5.30 -13.57
C THR A 6 -9.81 6.77 -13.27
N ARG A 7 -10.22 7.07 -12.04
CA ARG A 7 -10.45 8.44 -11.55
C ARG A 7 -10.51 8.43 -10.03
N GLY A 8 -10.03 9.49 -9.38
CA GLY A 8 -10.20 9.68 -7.94
C GLY A 8 -8.99 9.24 -7.13
N ARG A 9 -9.24 8.52 -6.02
CA ARG A 9 -8.22 8.27 -4.99
C ARG A 9 -7.27 7.14 -5.38
N GLU A 10 -6.02 7.26 -4.95
CA GLU A 10 -4.99 6.24 -5.11
C GLU A 10 -4.61 5.65 -3.75
N PHE A 11 -4.39 4.34 -3.70
CA PHE A 11 -3.97 3.63 -2.50
C PHE A 11 -2.80 2.71 -2.82
N THR A 12 -1.93 2.47 -1.86
CA THR A 12 -0.86 1.47 -1.97
C THR A 12 -1.06 0.43 -0.89
N GLY A 13 -0.96 -0.84 -1.25
CA GLY A 13 -1.16 -1.95 -0.31
C GLY A 13 -0.56 -3.26 -0.79
N VAL A 14 -0.64 -4.27 0.06
CA VAL A 14 -0.10 -5.61 -0.19
C VAL A 14 -1.22 -6.55 -0.64
N VAL A 15 -0.98 -7.33 -1.69
CA VAL A 15 -1.91 -8.35 -2.14
C VAL A 15 -1.90 -9.52 -1.16
N THR A 16 -3.02 -9.76 -0.47
CA THR A 16 -3.17 -10.90 0.44
C THR A 16 -3.51 -12.18 -0.31
N GLU A 17 -4.46 -12.10 -1.26
CA GLU A 17 -4.99 -13.29 -1.94
C GLU A 17 -5.41 -13.00 -3.39
N THR A 18 -5.09 -13.92 -4.30
CA THR A 18 -5.49 -13.89 -5.73
C THR A 18 -6.30 -15.14 -6.14
N LYS A 19 -7.11 -15.68 -5.21
CA LYS A 19 -7.89 -16.91 -5.45
C LYS A 19 -9.04 -16.73 -6.46
N MET A 20 -9.46 -15.49 -6.70
CA MET A 20 -10.58 -15.15 -7.57
C MET A 20 -10.08 -14.78 -8.97
N GLN A 21 -10.82 -15.19 -9.99
CA GLN A 21 -10.50 -14.82 -11.38
C GLN A 21 -10.46 -13.29 -11.56
N LEU A 22 -9.38 -12.79 -12.17
CA LEU A 22 -9.15 -11.38 -12.49
C LEU A 22 -9.36 -10.41 -11.31
N THR A 23 -9.10 -10.89 -10.09
CA THR A 23 -9.35 -10.13 -8.86
C THR A 23 -8.30 -10.44 -7.81
N ALA A 24 -7.79 -9.40 -7.18
CA ALA A 24 -6.92 -9.51 -6.02
C ALA A 24 -7.58 -8.87 -4.79
N THR A 25 -7.36 -9.46 -3.63
CA THR A 25 -7.67 -8.83 -2.35
C THR A 25 -6.43 -8.11 -1.87
N VAL A 26 -6.53 -6.79 -1.69
CA VAL A 26 -5.42 -5.95 -1.25
C VAL A 26 -5.71 -5.38 0.12
N GLU A 27 -4.69 -5.36 0.97
CA GLU A 27 -4.77 -4.84 2.32
C GLU A 27 -3.66 -3.83 2.64
N TRP A 28 -4.00 -2.88 3.51
CA TRP A 28 -3.02 -1.97 4.10
C TRP A 28 -3.39 -1.65 5.56
N PRO A 29 -2.39 -1.51 6.44
CA PRO A 29 -2.62 -1.09 7.80
C PRO A 29 -3.02 0.38 7.87
N ARG A 30 -3.88 0.71 8.81
CA ARG A 30 -4.19 2.10 9.21
C ARG A 30 -4.35 2.17 10.72
N ARG A 31 -4.00 3.32 11.30
CA ARG A 31 -4.23 3.58 12.73
C ARG A 31 -5.56 4.28 12.87
N LYS A 32 -6.45 3.75 13.72
CA LYS A 32 -7.73 4.37 14.08
C LYS A 32 -7.61 4.93 15.49
N TYR A 33 -7.79 6.24 15.64
CA TYR A 33 -7.85 6.86 16.96
C TYR A 33 -9.17 6.51 17.65
N VAL A 34 -9.08 6.11 18.92
CA VAL A 34 -10.24 5.76 19.77
C VAL A 34 -10.37 6.84 20.84
N SER A 35 -11.29 7.79 20.61
CA SER A 35 -11.44 9.00 21.43
C SER A 35 -11.65 8.71 22.91
N LYS A 36 -12.49 7.73 23.27
CA LYS A 36 -12.76 7.37 24.68
C LYS A 36 -11.51 7.01 25.49
N TYR A 37 -10.51 6.43 24.84
CA TYR A 37 -9.30 5.91 25.52
C TYR A 37 -8.03 6.67 25.14
N GLU A 38 -8.13 7.69 24.28
CA GLU A 38 -7.01 8.47 23.73
C GLU A 38 -5.88 7.60 23.14
N ARG A 39 -6.24 6.42 22.64
CA ARG A 39 -5.31 5.41 22.11
C ARG A 39 -5.54 5.16 20.63
N TYR A 40 -4.50 4.70 19.94
CA TYR A 40 -4.60 4.26 18.56
C TYR A 40 -4.75 2.74 18.49
N ALA A 41 -5.78 2.27 17.80
CA ALA A 41 -5.94 0.88 17.43
C ALA A 41 -5.35 0.63 16.03
N THR A 42 -4.59 -0.45 15.88
CA THR A 42 -4.14 -0.92 14.57
C THR A 42 -5.30 -1.63 13.88
N ALA A 43 -5.72 -1.11 12.72
CA ALA A 43 -6.75 -1.70 11.88
C ALA A 43 -6.17 -2.01 10.50
N LYS A 44 -6.80 -2.94 9.79
CA LYS A 44 -6.49 -3.22 8.38
C LYS A 44 -7.67 -2.87 7.51
N THR A 45 -7.42 -2.20 6.39
CA THR A 45 -8.43 -2.00 5.35
C THR A 45 -8.21 -3.06 4.29
N ARG A 46 -9.28 -3.77 3.90
CA ARG A 46 -9.23 -4.80 2.85
C ARG A 46 -10.19 -4.44 1.73
N VAL A 47 -9.70 -4.48 0.50
CA VAL A 47 -10.44 -4.09 -0.69
C VAL A 47 -10.24 -5.12 -1.79
N LYS A 48 -11.31 -5.39 -2.55
CA LYS A 48 -11.24 -6.22 -3.76
C LYS A 48 -10.97 -5.32 -4.96
N ALA A 49 -9.91 -5.60 -5.68
CA ALA A 49 -9.51 -4.86 -6.86
C ALA A 49 -9.52 -5.73 -8.11
N HIS A 50 -9.80 -5.12 -9.25
CA HIS A 50 -9.62 -5.79 -10.53
C HIS A 50 -8.13 -5.93 -10.84
N ASN A 51 -7.72 -7.18 -11.10
CA ASN A 51 -6.37 -7.54 -11.49
C ASN A 51 -6.37 -7.84 -13.00
N PRO A 52 -5.90 -6.92 -13.85
CA PRO A 52 -5.79 -7.17 -15.28
C PRO A 52 -4.69 -8.20 -15.56
N PRO A 53 -4.81 -9.00 -16.64
CA PRO A 53 -3.85 -10.05 -16.98
C PRO A 53 -2.45 -9.50 -17.30
N GLU A 54 -2.35 -8.23 -17.69
CA GLU A 54 -1.08 -7.56 -17.99
C GLU A 54 -0.24 -7.31 -16.73
N ILE A 55 -0.87 -7.03 -15.59
CA ILE A 55 -0.18 -6.79 -14.33
C ILE A 55 0.03 -8.12 -13.57
N ASN A 56 -0.97 -8.99 -13.60
CA ASN A 56 -0.96 -10.32 -12.99
C ASN A 56 -0.33 -10.35 -11.59
N ALA A 57 -0.86 -9.51 -10.68
CA ALA A 57 -0.33 -9.40 -9.33
C ALA A 57 -0.54 -10.70 -8.52
N ALA A 58 0.52 -11.18 -7.87
CA ALA A 58 0.54 -12.35 -7.03
C ALA A 58 0.41 -11.98 -5.54
N ALA A 59 0.15 -12.97 -4.68
CA ALA A 59 0.14 -12.78 -3.25
C ALA A 59 1.54 -12.34 -2.75
N GLY A 60 1.59 -11.33 -1.87
CA GLY A 60 2.84 -10.75 -1.38
C GLY A 60 3.40 -9.61 -2.23
N ASP A 61 2.77 -9.26 -3.35
CA ASP A 61 3.15 -8.09 -4.13
C ASP A 61 2.63 -6.79 -3.50
N VAL A 62 3.42 -5.72 -3.58
CA VAL A 62 3.00 -4.35 -3.26
C VAL A 62 2.47 -3.71 -4.53
N VAL A 63 1.21 -3.31 -4.49
CA VAL A 63 0.49 -2.79 -5.66
C VAL A 63 -0.10 -1.42 -5.38
N LYS A 64 -0.14 -0.60 -6.44
CA LYS A 64 -0.83 0.67 -6.47
C LYS A 64 -2.22 0.48 -7.07
N LEU A 65 -3.23 0.88 -6.31
CA LEU A 65 -4.63 0.83 -6.67
C LEU A 65 -5.13 2.23 -7.00
N VAL A 66 -6.01 2.32 -7.98
CA VAL A 66 -6.73 3.55 -8.29
C VAL A 66 -8.23 3.27 -8.30
N GLU A 67 -8.99 4.21 -7.76
CA GLU A 67 -10.43 4.20 -7.80
C GLU A 67 -10.94 4.20 -9.26
N CYS A 68 -12.02 3.46 -9.49
CA CYS A 68 -12.64 3.36 -10.81
C CYS A 68 -14.16 3.31 -10.67
N ARG A 69 -14.87 3.38 -11.80
CA ARG A 69 -16.31 3.06 -11.78
C ARG A 69 -16.52 1.65 -11.19
N PRO A 70 -17.67 1.37 -10.55
CA PRO A 70 -18.00 0.01 -10.12
C PRO A 70 -17.85 -0.99 -11.28
N ILE A 71 -16.99 -2.00 -11.09
CA ILE A 71 -16.84 -3.14 -11.99
C ILE A 71 -17.77 -4.28 -11.52
N SER A 72 -17.91 -4.43 -10.20
CA SER A 72 -18.86 -5.34 -9.56
C SER A 72 -19.35 -4.76 -8.23
N LYS A 73 -20.16 -5.52 -7.48
CA LYS A 73 -20.68 -5.14 -6.16
C LYS A 73 -19.60 -4.71 -5.15
N THR A 74 -18.39 -5.26 -5.27
CA THR A 74 -17.29 -5.00 -4.31
C THR A 74 -16.02 -4.48 -4.97
N LYS A 75 -15.94 -4.53 -6.31
CA LYS A 75 -14.77 -4.09 -7.07
C LYS A 75 -14.99 -2.67 -7.58
N HIS A 76 -14.46 -1.72 -6.83
CA HIS A 76 -14.47 -0.28 -7.15
C HIS A 76 -13.06 0.27 -7.41
N PHE A 77 -12.06 -0.62 -7.44
CA PHE A 77 -10.66 -0.28 -7.62
C PHE A 77 -10.04 -1.15 -8.70
N MET A 78 -9.06 -0.59 -9.40
CA MET A 78 -8.25 -1.25 -10.40
C MET A 78 -6.79 -1.17 -10.00
N ILE A 79 -6.05 -2.26 -10.17
CA ILE A 79 -4.60 -2.24 -10.00
C ILE A 79 -4.00 -1.58 -11.25
N VAL A 80 -3.13 -0.59 -11.02
CA VAL A 80 -2.49 0.19 -12.11
C VAL A 80 -1.01 -0.17 -12.21
N GLU A 81 -0.36 -0.40 -11.08
CA GLU A 81 1.09 -0.62 -11.04
C GLU A 81 1.47 -1.64 -9.98
N LYS A 82 2.45 -2.47 -10.30
CA LYS A 82 3.15 -3.34 -9.35
C LYS A 82 4.44 -2.65 -8.94
N VAL A 83 4.49 -2.17 -7.69
CA VAL A 83 5.63 -1.38 -7.16
C VAL A 83 6.79 -2.31 -6.76
N GLY A 84 6.47 -3.52 -6.30
CA GLY A 84 7.49 -4.50 -5.91
C GLY A 84 6.90 -5.69 -5.17
N HIS A 85 7.78 -6.41 -4.46
CA HIS A 85 7.40 -7.53 -3.59
C HIS A 85 7.62 -7.14 -2.13
N GLU A 86 6.73 -7.55 -1.22
CA GLU A 86 6.66 -7.10 0.17
C GLU A 86 8.02 -7.17 0.90
N ARG A 87 8.74 -8.29 0.78
CA ARG A 87 10.07 -8.48 1.38
C ARG A 87 11.09 -7.42 0.96
N LEU A 88 11.11 -7.05 -0.31
CA LEU A 88 12.02 -6.02 -0.83
C LEU A 88 11.59 -4.63 -0.38
N PHE A 89 10.28 -4.41 -0.24
CA PHE A 89 9.73 -3.14 0.22
C PHE A 89 10.07 -2.87 1.68
N VAL A 90 9.91 -3.88 2.55
CA VAL A 90 10.28 -3.78 3.98
C VAL A 90 11.78 -3.52 4.14
N ALA A 91 12.63 -4.33 3.48
CA ALA A 91 14.08 -4.13 3.54
C ALA A 91 14.51 -2.75 3.03
N LYS A 92 13.88 -2.25 1.94
CA LYS A 92 14.15 -0.90 1.43
C LYS A 92 13.74 0.17 2.43
N GLN A 93 12.61 0.01 3.12
CA GLN A 93 12.17 0.96 4.14
C GLN A 93 13.11 1.01 5.34
N GLU A 94 13.55 -0.15 5.83
CA GLU A 94 14.51 -0.27 6.94
C GLU A 94 15.83 0.44 6.61
N LEU A 95 16.42 0.17 5.43
CA LEU A 95 17.64 0.84 4.98
C LEU A 95 17.48 2.36 4.85
N MET A 96 16.31 2.82 4.39
CA MET A 96 16.02 4.24 4.24
C MET A 96 15.87 4.93 5.59
N GLU A 97 15.26 4.27 6.58
CA GLU A 97 15.10 4.76 7.95
C GLU A 97 16.45 4.82 8.68
N GLU A 98 17.29 3.80 8.51
CA GLU A 98 18.66 3.79 9.02
C GLU A 98 19.50 4.93 8.44
N SER A 99 19.36 5.20 7.13
CA SER A 99 20.06 6.29 6.46
C SER A 99 19.64 7.67 7.01
N LYS A 100 18.34 7.88 7.22
CA LYS A 100 17.82 9.11 7.87
C LYS A 100 18.35 9.27 9.30
N LYS A 101 18.40 8.17 10.07
CA LYS A 101 18.91 8.20 11.44
C LYS A 101 20.40 8.53 11.49
N LYS A 102 21.19 8.03 10.52
CA LYS A 102 22.62 8.39 10.38
C LYS A 102 22.81 9.87 10.03
N GLN A 103 22.03 10.40 9.09
CA GLN A 103 22.09 11.83 8.72
C GLN A 103 21.76 12.72 9.91
N LYS A 104 20.66 12.43 10.61
CA LYS A 104 20.23 13.21 11.78
C LYS A 104 21.27 13.18 12.90
N LYS A 105 21.91 12.03 13.12
CA LYS A 105 22.99 11.90 14.11
C LYS A 105 24.24 12.70 13.72
N ALA A 106 24.55 12.80 12.43
CA ALA A 106 25.68 13.60 11.94
C ALA A 106 25.42 15.10 12.15
N GLU A 107 24.21 15.57 11.85
CA GLU A 107 23.79 16.95 12.11
C GLU A 107 23.84 17.29 13.61
N GLU A 108 23.32 16.42 14.48
CA GLU A 108 23.36 16.61 15.94
C GLU A 108 24.79 16.67 16.50
N THR A 109 25.76 15.94 15.91
CA THR A 109 27.17 16.01 16.32
C THR A 109 27.90 17.27 15.86
N GLU A 110 27.42 17.93 14.80
CA GLU A 110 28.01 19.18 14.31
C GLU A 110 27.55 20.37 15.19
N ASP A 111 26.28 20.39 15.60
CA ASP A 111 25.71 21.41 16.49
C ASP A 111 26.27 21.39 17.93
N GLU A 112 26.65 20.22 18.47
CA GLU A 112 27.27 20.13 19.81
C GLU A 112 28.75 20.55 19.86
N SER A 113 29.37 20.76 18.69
CA SER A 113 30.78 21.18 18.56
C SER A 113 30.97 22.66 18.23
N SER A 114 29.87 23.42 18.14
CA SER A 114 29.82 24.87 17.88
C SER A 114 29.51 25.70 19.13
#